data_AF-Q10ZN8-F1
#
_entry.id   AF-Q10ZN8-F1
#
_cell.length_a   1.000
_cell.length_b   1.000
_cell.length_c   1.000
_cell.angle_alpha   90.00
_cell.angle_beta   90.00
_cell.angle_gamma   90.00
#
_symmetry.space_group_name_H-M   'P 1'
#
loop_
_entity.id
_entity.type
_entity.pdbx_description
1 polymer ?
#
loop_
_entity_poly.entity_id
_entity_poly.type
_entity_poly.pdbx_seq_one_letter_code
_entity_poly.pdbx_strand_id
1 'polypeptide(L)'
;MPEDAGKKRYIRNFLNEIKPGEGYVEDIWIERDVRLPGKDGEGYITAQSISRKSSISNITELLQDDLEHTFDDRYFTFRFVAAPLGSGKTSLLNYLHKLIQTQANYENHSVVVKFPLYSLRTVRSNHNFSVKFYHYVLGYTFWTLIHNQKLLPSVKEVAKNILAEYDAESLLNTGIKKEVKLNPFLSKFNKLFNQIEVNLVELFFDVISQVTRVDPSFTFVYLIDELDSLAKFPQDLEETRVIFRALLKHTVQKFGGNIPLLIYLVGTSVNVSSLIEGDFVLKSLVKESVINLSKGSKKEFMMIKQEIDERLKGAYKGYKKFHKAWQEIQNIPLKFDKHFREFCNYYSGKVLEIHEKYFSEAEEQKFEGDARELVKAECQKRWEKYLIKKAYTLSAVETTKVLQGKKTRQKHALDCYVELLHNDRIIARAFGEAKNYKLILGHLDDFSSWLDDLDFRPYPSEDVPPDLAFIIAPSCSELLKRKLDLKNIEFIQADKVIDKVSTKLPNLTSSTRNKGIETKPTSSLDSKVSTTININTASEAELEIAFKGLRIRADKRKKLINNRKNDPYRDLADLVFDLKFNNSIEAKLQQKLDKGEICF
;
A
#
# COMPACT_ATOMS: atom_id res chain seq x y z
N MET A 1 -8.46 -31.25 18.76
CA MET A 1 -8.40 -31.26 17.28
C MET A 1 -7.28 -30.34 16.83
N PRO A 2 -6.16 -30.87 16.31
CA PRO A 2 -4.94 -30.10 16.03
C PRO A 2 -4.70 -29.75 14.54
N GLU A 3 -5.66 -29.93 13.63
CA GLU A 3 -5.38 -29.99 12.18
C GLU A 3 -5.36 -28.66 11.39
N ASP A 4 -5.71 -27.52 12.01
CA ASP A 4 -5.69 -26.21 11.33
C ASP A 4 -4.76 -25.17 11.98
N ALA A 5 -4.03 -25.53 13.03
CA ALA A 5 -3.06 -24.63 13.66
C ALA A 5 -1.83 -24.45 12.76
N GLY A 6 -1.83 -23.40 11.93
CA GLY A 6 -0.68 -22.98 11.13
C GLY A 6 -0.84 -23.06 9.61
N LYS A 7 -2.02 -23.41 9.07
CA LYS A 7 -2.25 -23.35 7.62
C LYS A 7 -2.40 -21.90 7.16
N LYS A 8 -1.29 -21.34 6.69
CA LYS A 8 -1.18 -20.03 6.03
C LYS A 8 -2.02 -20.05 4.74
N ARG A 9 -3.26 -19.51 4.76
CA ARG A 9 -4.21 -19.42 3.62
C ARG A 9 -4.34 -17.99 3.08
N TYR A 10 -3.21 -17.30 2.94
CA TYR A 10 -3.16 -15.90 2.50
C TYR A 10 -3.67 -15.69 1.09
N ILE A 11 -3.38 -16.57 0.13
CA ILE A 11 -3.86 -16.43 -1.26
C ILE A 11 -5.37 -16.50 -1.33
N ARG A 12 -6.00 -17.42 -0.58
CA ARG A 12 -7.46 -17.52 -0.53
C ARG A 12 -8.07 -16.24 0.06
N ASN A 13 -7.51 -15.73 1.15
CA ASN A 13 -8.00 -14.51 1.80
C ASN A 13 -7.83 -13.31 0.86
N PHE A 14 -6.65 -13.15 0.27
CA PHE A 14 -6.35 -12.15 -0.76
C PHE A 14 -7.35 -12.18 -1.93
N LEU A 15 -7.64 -13.36 -2.51
CA LEU A 15 -8.62 -13.49 -3.59
C LEU A 15 -10.04 -13.13 -3.13
N ASN A 16 -10.42 -13.50 -1.91
CA ASN A 16 -11.73 -13.14 -1.34
C ASN A 16 -11.85 -11.64 -1.06
N GLU A 17 -10.77 -10.96 -0.70
CA GLU A 17 -10.74 -9.51 -0.51
C GLU A 17 -10.82 -8.74 -1.84
N ILE A 18 -10.20 -9.25 -2.90
CA ILE A 18 -10.26 -8.64 -4.23
C ILE A 18 -11.62 -8.84 -4.90
N LYS A 19 -12.24 -10.01 -4.72
CA LYS A 19 -13.45 -10.43 -5.44
C LYS A 19 -14.63 -9.46 -5.36
N PRO A 20 -14.93 -8.80 -4.22
CA PRO A 20 -15.97 -7.78 -4.21
C PRO A 20 -15.68 -6.61 -5.16
N GLY A 21 -14.39 -6.30 -5.40
CA GLY A 21 -13.96 -5.10 -6.11
C GLY A 21 -14.40 -3.81 -5.41
N GLU A 22 -14.63 -3.90 -4.10
CA GLU A 22 -15.13 -2.83 -3.25
C GLU A 22 -14.05 -2.36 -2.29
N GLY A 23 -13.99 -1.05 -2.08
CA GLY A 23 -13.04 -0.47 -1.13
C GLY A 23 -11.59 -0.59 -1.58
N TYR A 24 -10.69 -0.23 -0.68
CA TYR A 24 -9.26 -0.24 -0.94
C TYR A 24 -8.72 -1.64 -0.64
N VAL A 25 -8.19 -2.29 -1.68
CA VAL A 25 -7.43 -3.53 -1.53
C VAL A 25 -5.98 -3.20 -1.81
N GLU A 26 -5.23 -2.99 -0.74
CA GLU A 26 -3.83 -2.53 -0.74
C GLU A 26 -2.94 -3.35 -1.66
N ASP A 27 -3.15 -4.67 -1.65
CA ASP A 27 -2.31 -5.62 -2.38
C ASP A 27 -2.48 -5.58 -3.90
N ILE A 28 -3.55 -4.94 -4.39
CA ILE A 28 -3.83 -4.71 -5.82
C ILE A 28 -4.00 -3.24 -6.16
N TRP A 29 -3.60 -2.32 -5.27
CA TRP A 29 -3.59 -0.91 -5.62
C TRP A 29 -2.68 -0.68 -6.81
N ILE A 30 -3.24 -0.17 -7.91
CA ILE A 30 -2.49 0.20 -9.10
C ILE A 30 -2.39 1.71 -9.13
N GLU A 31 -1.19 2.21 -9.38
CA GLU A 31 -0.97 3.61 -9.69
C GLU A 31 -1.64 3.97 -11.01
N ARG A 32 -2.62 4.86 -10.91
CA ARG A 32 -3.42 5.32 -12.03
C ARG A 32 -2.85 6.63 -12.55
N ASP A 33 -2.58 6.66 -13.85
CA ASP A 33 -2.03 7.83 -14.53
C ASP A 33 -3.03 9.01 -14.44
N VAL A 34 -2.54 10.18 -14.02
CA VAL A 34 -3.30 11.43 -13.91
C VAL A 34 -2.93 12.38 -15.04
N ARG A 35 -3.93 13.01 -15.64
CA ARG A 35 -3.78 14.01 -16.70
C ARG A 35 -4.57 15.27 -16.38
N LEU A 36 -4.15 16.38 -16.99
CA LEU A 36 -4.92 17.63 -16.92
C LEU A 36 -6.27 17.46 -17.66
N PRO A 37 -7.36 18.06 -17.16
CA PRO A 37 -8.64 18.12 -17.86
C PRO A 37 -8.49 18.66 -19.28
N GLY A 38 -9.20 18.07 -20.24
CA GLY A 38 -9.16 18.46 -21.66
C GLY A 38 -7.98 17.89 -22.46
N LYS A 39 -7.09 17.10 -21.86
CA LYS A 39 -6.09 16.32 -22.60
C LYS A 39 -6.67 14.98 -23.03
N ASP A 40 -6.55 14.67 -24.33
CA ASP A 40 -7.02 13.41 -24.90
C ASP A 40 -6.27 12.20 -24.32
N GLY A 41 -6.98 11.08 -24.21
CA GLY A 41 -6.44 9.77 -23.84
C GLY A 41 -7.49 8.86 -23.21
N GLU A 42 -7.50 7.59 -23.60
CA GLU A 42 -8.39 6.59 -23.00
C GLU A 42 -7.94 6.18 -21.60
N GLY A 43 -8.89 6.10 -20.66
CA GLY A 43 -8.69 5.43 -19.38
C GLY A 43 -7.95 6.24 -18.30
N TYR A 44 -7.59 7.49 -18.54
CA TYR A 44 -6.88 8.33 -17.55
C TYR A 44 -7.80 8.93 -16.50
N ILE A 45 -7.25 9.18 -15.32
CA ILE A 45 -7.85 10.09 -14.34
C ILE A 45 -7.60 11.52 -14.82
N THR A 46 -8.61 12.38 -14.78
CA THR A 46 -8.38 13.82 -15.00
C THR A 46 -8.50 14.61 -13.71
N ALA A 47 -7.47 15.37 -13.38
CA ALA A 47 -7.40 16.21 -12.19
C ALA A 47 -6.36 17.32 -12.36
N GLN A 48 -6.43 18.36 -11.53
CA GLN A 48 -5.43 19.42 -11.44
C GLN A 48 -4.84 19.44 -10.02
N SER A 49 -3.55 19.78 -9.89
CA SER A 49 -2.95 20.08 -8.59
C SER A 49 -3.56 21.36 -8.03
N ILE A 50 -4.04 21.33 -6.78
CA ILE A 50 -4.57 22.52 -6.10
C ILE A 50 -3.42 23.44 -5.65
N SER A 51 -2.28 22.87 -5.27
CA SER A 51 -1.05 23.62 -4.94
C SER A 51 -0.35 24.22 -6.17
N ARG A 52 -0.85 23.94 -7.37
CA ARG A 52 -0.30 24.35 -8.68
C ARG A 52 1.07 23.75 -9.00
N LYS A 53 1.44 22.63 -8.38
CA LYS A 53 2.61 21.85 -8.82
C LYS A 53 2.42 21.36 -10.25
N SER A 54 3.46 21.54 -11.06
CA SER A 54 3.42 21.24 -12.50
C SER A 54 3.60 19.76 -12.85
N SER A 55 4.03 18.92 -11.89
CA SER A 55 4.47 17.54 -12.15
C SER A 55 3.68 16.49 -11.35
N ILE A 56 2.36 16.47 -11.50
CA ILE A 56 1.53 15.36 -11.02
C ILE A 56 1.29 14.39 -12.17
N SER A 57 1.79 13.16 -12.03
CA SER A 57 1.75 12.11 -13.05
C SER A 57 0.80 10.96 -12.70
N ASN A 58 0.52 10.76 -11.42
CA ASN A 58 -0.33 9.68 -10.92
C ASN A 58 -1.19 10.12 -9.73
N ILE A 59 -2.11 9.24 -9.34
CA ILE A 59 -3.09 9.51 -8.30
C ILE A 59 -2.45 9.62 -6.91
N THR A 60 -1.42 8.83 -6.60
CA THR A 60 -0.73 8.94 -5.31
C THR A 60 -0.02 10.27 -5.16
N GLU A 61 0.66 10.76 -6.20
CA GLU A 61 1.26 12.10 -6.22
C GLU A 61 0.22 13.20 -6.02
N LEU A 62 -0.96 13.09 -6.65
CA LEU A 62 -2.05 14.04 -6.46
C LEU A 62 -2.54 14.07 -5.01
N LEU A 63 -2.73 12.89 -4.40
CA LEU A 63 -3.20 12.79 -3.01
C LEU A 63 -2.13 13.28 -2.04
N GLN A 64 -0.85 13.01 -2.29
CA GLN A 64 0.26 13.52 -1.48
C GLN A 64 0.36 15.04 -1.59
N ASP A 65 0.20 15.59 -2.78
CA ASP A 65 0.15 17.04 -2.99
C ASP A 65 -0.99 17.71 -2.20
N ASP A 66 -2.18 17.12 -2.22
CA ASP A 66 -3.32 17.59 -1.42
C ASP A 66 -3.06 17.48 0.09
N LEU A 67 -2.38 16.43 0.53
CA LEU A 67 -1.99 16.25 1.94
C LEU A 67 -0.96 17.30 2.35
N GLU A 68 0.13 17.49 1.60
CA GLU A 68 1.15 18.51 1.87
C GLU A 68 0.52 19.91 1.91
N HIS A 69 -0.31 20.25 0.92
CA HIS A 69 -1.02 21.53 0.86
C HIS A 69 -1.89 21.80 2.11
N THR A 70 -2.45 20.75 2.73
CA THR A 70 -3.35 20.90 3.88
C THR A 70 -2.65 20.76 5.23
N PHE A 71 -1.81 19.74 5.38
CA PHE A 71 -1.15 19.44 6.65
C PHE A 71 0.08 20.34 6.85
N ASP A 72 0.88 20.52 5.82
CA ASP A 72 2.16 21.23 5.93
C ASP A 72 1.99 22.72 5.64
N ASP A 73 1.34 23.04 4.52
CA ASP A 73 1.15 24.44 4.10
C ASP A 73 -0.08 25.10 4.79
N ARG A 74 -0.93 24.29 5.44
CA ARG A 74 -2.12 24.71 6.20
C ARG A 74 -3.21 25.41 5.39
N TYR A 75 -3.28 25.12 4.10
CA TYR A 75 -4.33 25.61 3.23
C TYR A 75 -5.51 24.66 3.15
N PHE A 76 -6.66 25.24 2.86
CA PHE A 76 -7.88 24.50 2.66
C PHE A 76 -7.83 23.71 1.36
N THR A 77 -8.19 22.44 1.44
CA THR A 77 -8.28 21.54 0.29
C THR A 77 -9.68 20.99 0.16
N PHE A 78 -10.30 21.18 -0.99
CA PHE A 78 -11.60 20.62 -1.33
C PHE A 78 -11.52 19.84 -2.63
N ARG A 79 -12.04 18.61 -2.64
CA ARG A 79 -12.13 17.76 -3.84
C ARG A 79 -13.52 17.19 -4.04
N PHE A 80 -13.99 17.27 -5.28
CA PHE A 80 -15.05 16.40 -5.80
C PHE A 80 -14.42 15.21 -6.51
N VAL A 81 -14.84 13.99 -6.16
CA VAL A 81 -14.46 12.80 -6.93
C VAL A 81 -15.68 12.33 -7.72
N ALA A 82 -15.59 12.46 -9.03
CA ALA A 82 -16.58 12.05 -10.01
C ALA A 82 -16.14 10.73 -10.65
N ALA A 83 -16.94 9.67 -10.53
CA ALA A 83 -16.57 8.37 -11.07
C ALA A 83 -17.75 7.61 -11.68
N PRO A 84 -17.58 6.85 -12.76
CA PRO A 84 -18.58 5.86 -13.17
C PRO A 84 -18.76 4.81 -12.05
N LEU A 85 -19.96 4.25 -11.94
CA LEU A 85 -20.24 3.19 -10.97
C LEU A 85 -19.21 2.05 -11.08
N GLY A 86 -18.70 1.58 -9.94
CA GLY A 86 -17.70 0.50 -9.91
C GLY A 86 -16.27 0.88 -10.31
N SER A 87 -15.96 2.18 -10.47
CA SER A 87 -14.61 2.66 -10.89
C SER A 87 -13.64 2.94 -9.73
N GLY A 88 -13.96 2.50 -8.51
CA GLY A 88 -13.06 2.63 -7.35
C GLY A 88 -13.13 3.94 -6.56
N LYS A 89 -14.23 4.70 -6.64
CA LYS A 89 -14.41 5.98 -5.92
C LYS A 89 -14.23 5.85 -4.40
N THR A 90 -14.82 4.81 -3.82
CA THR A 90 -14.71 4.49 -2.38
C THR A 90 -13.32 3.97 -2.03
N SER A 91 -12.68 3.27 -2.96
CA SER A 91 -11.29 2.80 -2.85
C SER A 91 -10.32 3.97 -2.74
N LEU A 92 -10.52 5.02 -3.53
CA LEU A 92 -9.72 6.25 -3.45
C LEU A 92 -9.82 6.92 -2.07
N LEU A 93 -11.05 7.08 -1.53
CA LEU A 93 -11.23 7.64 -0.19
C LEU A 93 -10.56 6.80 0.89
N ASN A 94 -10.70 5.48 0.80
CA ASN A 94 -10.05 4.57 1.74
C ASN A 94 -8.53 4.66 1.65
N TYR A 95 -7.99 4.79 0.44
CA TYR A 95 -6.55 4.94 0.23
C TYR A 95 -6.04 6.25 0.84
N LEU A 96 -6.72 7.38 0.61
CA LEU A 96 -6.38 8.65 1.23
C LEU A 96 -6.39 8.57 2.77
N HIS A 97 -7.41 7.92 3.35
CA HIS A 97 -7.45 7.67 4.79
C HIS A 97 -6.24 6.85 5.26
N LYS A 98 -5.82 5.84 4.50
CA LYS A 98 -4.62 5.04 4.82
C LYS A 98 -3.32 5.82 4.68
N LEU A 99 -3.21 6.72 3.70
CA LEU A 99 -2.05 7.63 3.58
C LEU A 99 -1.91 8.53 4.81
N ILE A 100 -3.01 9.02 5.36
CA ILE A 100 -3.02 9.81 6.60
C ILE A 100 -2.58 8.96 7.80
N GLN A 101 -3.18 7.77 7.98
CA GLN A 101 -2.90 6.88 9.12
C GLN A 101 -1.45 6.35 9.16
N THR A 102 -0.76 6.30 8.03
CA THR A 102 0.60 5.76 7.94
C THR A 102 1.69 6.81 8.12
N GLN A 103 1.32 8.09 8.30
CA GLN A 103 2.25 9.16 8.61
C GLN A 103 2.02 9.61 10.05
N ALA A 104 2.97 9.33 10.94
CA ALA A 104 2.82 9.59 12.38
C ALA A 104 2.47 11.06 12.68
N ASN A 105 3.08 12.00 11.95
CA ASN A 105 2.78 13.43 12.10
C ASN A 105 1.32 13.74 11.72
N TYR A 106 0.78 13.11 10.67
CA TYR A 106 -0.61 13.36 10.28
C TYR A 106 -1.58 12.66 11.21
N GLU A 107 -1.31 11.42 11.59
CA GLU A 107 -2.18 10.63 12.47
C GLU A 107 -2.33 11.26 13.87
N ASN A 108 -1.23 11.78 14.44
CA ASN A 108 -1.22 12.35 15.78
C ASN A 108 -1.78 13.78 15.84
N HIS A 109 -1.79 14.48 14.71
CA HIS A 109 -2.23 15.87 14.59
C HIS A 109 -3.45 15.99 13.65
N SER A 110 -4.39 15.05 13.70
CA SER A 110 -5.64 15.21 12.94
C SER A 110 -6.87 14.57 13.55
N VAL A 111 -8.02 15.08 13.10
CA VAL A 111 -9.30 14.39 13.17
C VAL A 111 -9.67 13.96 11.75
N VAL A 112 -9.87 12.65 11.55
CA VAL A 112 -10.36 12.11 10.28
C VAL A 112 -11.76 11.53 10.48
N VAL A 113 -12.76 12.17 9.88
CA VAL A 113 -14.16 11.70 9.90
C VAL A 113 -14.53 11.20 8.51
N LYS A 114 -14.81 9.91 8.40
CA LYS A 114 -15.28 9.28 7.18
C LYS A 114 -16.72 8.79 7.34
N PHE A 115 -17.61 9.18 6.43
CA PHE A 115 -19.01 8.75 6.48
C PHE A 115 -19.69 8.77 5.10
N PRO A 116 -20.69 7.89 4.88
CA PRO A 116 -21.53 7.97 3.70
C PRO A 116 -22.64 9.01 3.91
N LEU A 117 -22.94 9.80 2.88
CA LEU A 117 -23.83 10.94 2.99
C LEU A 117 -25.29 10.54 3.31
N TYR A 118 -25.73 9.34 2.88
CA TYR A 118 -27.06 8.82 3.23
C TYR A 118 -27.26 8.61 4.74
N SER A 119 -26.17 8.42 5.50
CA SER A 119 -26.25 8.18 6.95
C SER A 119 -26.94 9.32 7.69
N LEU A 120 -26.84 10.54 7.17
CA LEU A 120 -27.52 11.72 7.70
C LEU A 120 -29.04 11.59 7.70
N ARG A 121 -29.61 10.80 6.77
CA ARG A 121 -31.06 10.54 6.70
C ARG A 121 -31.53 9.50 7.71
N THR A 122 -30.62 8.66 8.21
CA THR A 122 -30.96 7.66 9.25
C THR A 122 -31.09 8.29 10.63
N VAL A 123 -30.59 9.52 10.81
CA VAL A 123 -30.77 10.31 12.02
C VAL A 123 -32.24 10.73 12.10
N ARG A 124 -32.98 10.18 13.08
CA ARG A 124 -34.36 10.55 13.36
C ARG A 124 -34.43 11.98 13.92
N SER A 125 -34.45 12.96 13.04
CA SER A 125 -34.74 14.36 13.37
C SER A 125 -35.56 15.01 12.27
N ASN A 126 -36.45 15.93 12.65
CA ASN A 126 -37.27 16.73 11.74
C ASN A 126 -36.48 17.90 11.12
N HIS A 127 -35.19 17.99 11.42
CA HIS A 127 -34.32 19.03 10.91
C HIS A 127 -34.04 18.85 9.42
N ASN A 128 -33.75 19.97 8.77
CA ASN A 128 -33.27 19.99 7.41
C ASN A 128 -31.91 19.28 7.29
N PHE A 129 -31.54 18.96 6.05
CA PHE A 129 -30.33 18.21 5.74
C PHE A 129 -29.05 18.97 6.16
N SER A 130 -29.03 20.30 6.01
CA SER A 130 -27.92 21.16 6.45
C SER A 130 -27.63 21.05 7.95
N VAL A 131 -28.66 21.15 8.79
CA VAL A 131 -28.51 21.00 10.23
C VAL A 131 -28.02 19.59 10.60
N LYS A 132 -28.54 18.55 9.93
CA LYS A 132 -28.09 17.16 10.12
C LYS A 132 -26.62 16.99 9.75
N PHE A 133 -26.15 17.61 8.67
CA PHE A 133 -24.76 17.57 8.23
C PHE A 133 -23.82 18.12 9.31
N TYR A 134 -24.06 19.36 9.77
CA TYR A 134 -23.17 19.98 10.75
C TYR A 134 -23.23 19.29 12.12
N HIS A 135 -24.40 18.82 12.56
CA HIS A 135 -24.52 18.01 13.77
C HIS A 135 -23.66 16.74 13.71
N TYR A 136 -23.69 16.06 12.57
CA TYR A 136 -22.89 14.86 12.36
C TYR A 136 -21.39 15.17 12.38
N VAL A 137 -20.96 16.14 11.58
CA VAL A 137 -19.57 16.58 11.46
C VAL A 137 -19.02 17.02 12.81
N LEU A 138 -19.71 17.92 13.52
CA LEU A 138 -19.30 18.41 14.83
C LEU A 138 -19.32 17.32 15.88
N GLY A 139 -20.39 16.51 15.96
CA GLY A 139 -20.51 15.43 16.93
C GLY A 139 -19.37 14.41 16.82
N TYR A 140 -19.01 13.99 15.61
CA TYR A 140 -17.85 13.12 15.37
C TYR A 140 -16.53 13.82 15.69
N THR A 141 -16.42 15.10 15.36
CA THR A 141 -15.21 15.89 15.63
C THR A 141 -14.95 15.98 17.12
N PHE A 142 -15.93 16.41 17.92
CA PHE A 142 -15.82 16.47 19.38
C PHE A 142 -15.58 15.10 20.00
N TRP A 143 -16.27 14.05 19.55
CA TRP A 143 -16.01 12.70 20.02
C TRP A 143 -14.53 12.34 19.85
N THR A 144 -13.98 12.61 18.65
CA THR A 144 -12.59 12.24 18.30
C THR A 144 -11.59 13.07 19.09
N LEU A 145 -11.80 14.39 19.19
CA LEU A 145 -10.94 15.28 19.97
C LEU A 145 -10.85 14.83 21.43
N ILE A 146 -11.95 14.39 22.04
CA ILE A 146 -12.00 14.00 23.46
C ILE A 146 -11.43 12.60 23.70
N HIS A 147 -11.76 11.62 22.83
CA HIS A 147 -11.52 10.20 23.11
C HIS A 147 -10.28 9.63 22.42
N ASN A 148 -9.70 10.31 21.43
CA ASN A 148 -8.49 9.83 20.78
C ASN A 148 -7.28 9.98 21.71
N GLN A 149 -6.70 8.85 22.12
CA GLN A 149 -5.58 8.80 23.05
C GLN A 149 -4.27 9.37 22.48
N LYS A 150 -4.13 9.40 21.16
CA LYS A 150 -2.92 9.89 20.47
C LYS A 150 -2.80 11.41 20.44
N LEU A 151 -3.90 12.14 20.64
CA LEU A 151 -3.91 13.60 20.57
C LEU A 151 -3.31 14.25 21.82
N LEU A 152 -2.68 15.41 21.63
CA LEU A 152 -2.12 16.23 22.71
C LEU A 152 -3.18 16.57 23.77
N PRO A 153 -2.84 16.55 25.08
CA PRO A 153 -3.78 16.92 26.14
C PRO A 153 -4.37 18.33 25.96
N SER A 154 -3.57 19.27 25.47
CA SER A 154 -3.99 20.66 25.24
C SER A 154 -5.13 20.78 24.21
N VAL A 155 -5.11 19.96 23.15
CA VAL A 155 -6.20 19.88 22.16
C VAL A 155 -7.49 19.36 22.80
N LYS A 156 -7.39 18.40 23.71
CA LYS A 156 -8.54 17.85 24.43
C LYS A 156 -9.19 18.90 25.33
N GLU A 157 -8.38 19.68 26.03
CA GLU A 157 -8.88 20.75 26.90
C GLU A 157 -9.58 21.85 26.10
N VAL A 158 -9.08 22.24 24.92
CA VAL A 158 -9.80 23.15 24.03
C VAL A 158 -11.19 22.62 23.68
N ALA A 159 -11.29 21.35 23.26
CA ALA A 159 -12.57 20.76 22.92
C ALA A 159 -13.55 20.73 24.11
N LYS A 160 -13.06 20.47 25.32
CA LYS A 160 -13.87 20.51 26.55
C LYS A 160 -14.34 21.92 26.88
N ASN A 161 -13.47 22.91 26.78
CA ASN A 161 -13.80 24.31 27.04
C ASN A 161 -14.88 24.81 26.09
N ILE A 162 -14.76 24.51 24.79
CA ILE A 162 -15.80 24.85 23.81
C ILE A 162 -17.14 24.21 24.20
N LEU A 163 -17.16 22.93 24.59
CA LEU A 163 -18.41 22.30 25.03
C LEU A 163 -18.96 22.93 26.32
N ALA A 164 -18.09 23.38 27.23
CA ALA A 164 -18.51 24.06 28.46
C ALA A 164 -19.19 25.41 28.19
N GLU A 165 -18.71 26.17 27.20
CA GLU A 165 -19.32 27.45 26.77
C GLU A 165 -20.76 27.29 26.29
N TYR A 166 -21.15 26.09 25.85
CA TYR A 166 -22.51 25.74 25.42
C TYR A 166 -23.26 24.89 26.45
N ASP A 167 -22.86 24.90 27.73
CA ASP A 167 -23.46 24.10 28.81
C ASP A 167 -23.52 22.58 28.50
N ALA A 168 -22.59 22.11 27.65
CA ALA A 168 -22.57 20.74 27.14
C ALA A 168 -21.57 19.84 27.87
N GLU A 169 -21.10 20.23 29.07
CA GLU A 169 -20.19 19.44 29.92
C GLU A 169 -20.74 18.05 30.28
N SER A 170 -22.06 17.89 30.27
CA SER A 170 -22.71 16.59 30.46
C SER A 170 -22.29 15.53 29.42
N LEU A 171 -21.75 15.95 28.27
CA LEU A 171 -21.14 15.09 27.26
C LEU A 171 -19.79 14.51 27.70
N LEU A 172 -19.06 15.22 28.57
CA LEU A 172 -17.77 14.81 29.12
C LEU A 172 -17.95 13.71 30.20
N ASN A 173 -19.06 13.77 30.94
CA ASN A 173 -19.39 12.85 32.03
C ASN A 173 -20.04 11.54 31.58
N THR A 174 -19.88 11.16 30.30
CA THR A 174 -20.63 10.03 29.72
C THR A 174 -20.04 8.65 29.96
N GLY A 175 -19.05 8.48 30.85
CA GLY A 175 -18.65 7.15 31.30
C GLY A 175 -17.61 7.10 32.42
N ILE A 176 -18.05 6.73 33.62
CA ILE A 176 -17.17 6.16 34.65
C ILE A 176 -16.82 4.72 34.19
N LYS A 177 -15.53 4.47 33.91
CA LYS A 177 -14.87 3.14 33.77
C LYS A 177 -15.21 2.22 32.58
N LYS A 178 -16.04 2.59 31.60
CA LYS A 178 -16.18 1.84 30.33
C LYS A 178 -16.16 2.79 29.14
N GLU A 179 -15.36 2.48 28.13
CA GLU A 179 -15.22 3.25 26.88
C GLU A 179 -16.56 3.78 26.39
N VAL A 180 -16.70 5.11 26.32
CA VAL A 180 -17.91 5.74 25.80
C VAL A 180 -18.04 5.42 24.33
N LYS A 181 -19.07 4.65 23.98
CA LYS A 181 -19.38 4.35 22.59
C LYS A 181 -19.85 5.62 21.87
N LEU A 182 -19.42 5.77 20.62
CA LEU A 182 -19.73 6.89 19.74
C LEU A 182 -21.25 7.18 19.61
N ASN A 183 -22.07 6.16 19.36
CA ASN A 183 -23.51 6.37 19.13
C ASN A 183 -24.26 7.02 20.33
N PRO A 184 -24.06 6.56 21.58
CA PRO A 184 -24.56 7.28 22.76
C PRO A 184 -24.11 8.73 22.85
N PHE A 185 -22.85 9.02 22.52
CA PHE A 185 -22.32 10.39 22.51
C PHE A 185 -23.04 11.25 21.48
N LEU A 186 -23.13 10.79 20.22
CA LEU A 186 -23.82 11.50 19.14
C LEU A 186 -25.29 11.76 19.46
N SER A 187 -25.99 10.80 20.07
CA SER A 187 -27.39 10.99 20.45
C SER A 187 -27.56 12.09 21.50
N LYS A 188 -26.65 12.17 22.49
CA LYS A 188 -26.67 13.25 23.50
C LYS A 188 -26.27 14.59 22.89
N PHE A 189 -25.22 14.60 22.07
CA PHE A 189 -24.76 15.79 21.35
C PHE A 189 -25.90 16.40 20.54
N ASN A 190 -26.56 15.60 19.71
CA ASN A 190 -27.70 16.05 18.92
C ASN A 190 -28.85 16.56 19.80
N LYS A 191 -29.15 15.91 20.92
CA LYS A 191 -30.22 16.36 21.81
C LYS A 191 -29.92 17.75 22.40
N LEU A 192 -28.69 17.98 22.84
CA LEU A 192 -28.28 19.26 23.45
C LEU A 192 -28.22 20.38 22.42
N PHE A 193 -27.50 20.19 21.30
CA PHE A 193 -27.32 21.23 20.29
C PHE A 193 -28.59 21.52 19.47
N ASN A 194 -29.63 20.67 19.58
CA ASN A 194 -30.97 21.00 19.10
C ASN A 194 -31.74 21.96 20.03
N GLN A 195 -31.36 22.06 21.30
CA GLN A 195 -32.01 22.90 22.30
C GLN A 195 -31.35 24.28 22.43
N ILE A 196 -30.10 24.39 21.97
CA ILE A 196 -29.29 25.60 22.05
C ILE A 196 -29.36 26.31 20.70
N GLU A 197 -29.61 27.62 20.70
CA GLU A 197 -29.58 28.43 19.49
C GLU A 197 -28.12 28.70 19.08
N VAL A 198 -27.54 27.75 18.32
CA VAL A 198 -26.15 27.82 17.87
C VAL A 198 -26.08 27.93 16.36
N ASN A 199 -25.27 28.88 15.86
CA ASN A 199 -24.85 28.87 14.47
C ASN A 199 -23.79 27.77 14.25
N LEU A 200 -24.24 26.61 13.80
CA LEU A 200 -23.39 25.42 13.63
C LEU A 200 -22.25 25.63 12.62
N VAL A 201 -22.42 26.53 11.64
CA VAL A 201 -21.37 26.85 10.66
C VAL A 201 -20.24 27.63 11.34
N GLU A 202 -20.59 28.65 12.11
CA GLU A 202 -19.59 29.42 12.88
C GLU A 202 -18.91 28.53 13.93
N LEU A 203 -19.67 27.68 14.63
CA LEU A 203 -19.10 26.72 15.58
C LEU A 203 -18.11 25.77 14.90
N PHE A 204 -18.42 25.27 13.70
CA PHE A 204 -17.51 24.41 12.94
C PHE A 204 -16.17 25.07 12.66
N PHE A 205 -16.17 26.31 12.17
CA PHE A 205 -14.94 27.06 11.91
C PHE A 205 -14.24 27.52 13.19
N ASP A 206 -14.98 27.81 14.24
CA ASP A 206 -14.44 28.19 15.55
C ASP A 206 -13.67 27.02 16.19
N VAL A 207 -14.23 25.80 16.18
CA VAL A 207 -13.54 24.59 16.65
C VAL A 207 -12.19 24.41 15.93
N ILE A 208 -12.17 24.55 14.60
CA ILE A 208 -10.93 24.45 13.83
C ILE A 208 -9.94 25.53 14.27
N SER A 209 -10.38 26.78 14.39
CA SER A 209 -9.53 27.92 14.73
C SER A 209 -8.94 27.81 16.15
N GLN A 210 -9.74 27.38 17.12
CA GLN A 210 -9.30 27.23 18.51
C GLN A 210 -8.32 26.07 18.69
N VAL A 211 -8.58 24.93 18.05
CA VAL A 211 -7.67 23.78 18.11
C VAL A 211 -6.34 24.09 17.43
N THR A 212 -6.38 24.68 16.23
CA THR A 212 -5.17 25.05 15.47
C THR A 212 -4.34 26.14 16.14
N ARG A 213 -4.94 26.96 17.00
CA ARG A 213 -4.19 27.92 17.82
C ARG A 213 -3.31 27.25 18.87
N VAL A 214 -3.75 26.11 19.41
CA VAL A 214 -3.03 25.36 20.45
C VAL A 214 -2.10 24.30 19.86
N ASP A 215 -2.47 23.74 18.72
CA ASP A 215 -1.64 22.83 17.93
C ASP A 215 -1.63 23.30 16.46
N PRO A 216 -0.64 24.11 16.07
CA PRO A 216 -0.57 24.69 14.73
C PRO A 216 -0.45 23.68 13.58
N SER A 217 -0.10 22.42 13.88
CA SER A 217 0.00 21.33 12.92
C SER A 217 -1.29 20.51 12.81
N PHE A 218 -2.33 20.86 13.59
CA PHE A 218 -3.56 20.08 13.64
C PHE A 218 -4.44 20.29 12.39
N THR A 219 -4.87 19.21 11.76
CA THR A 219 -5.68 19.23 10.54
C THR A 219 -7.01 18.50 10.71
N PHE A 220 -8.07 19.05 10.11
CA PHE A 220 -9.40 18.45 10.10
C PHE A 220 -9.69 17.83 8.73
N VAL A 221 -10.08 16.57 8.71
CA VAL A 221 -10.26 15.80 7.47
C VAL A 221 -11.66 15.19 7.43
N TYR A 222 -12.42 15.50 6.37
CA TYR A 222 -13.77 14.97 6.14
C TYR A 222 -13.83 14.22 4.81
N LEU A 223 -14.01 12.90 4.87
CA LEU A 223 -14.07 12.00 3.73
C LEU A 223 -15.50 11.50 3.54
N ILE A 224 -16.21 12.09 2.59
CA ILE A 224 -17.65 11.96 2.43
C ILE A 224 -17.96 11.15 1.18
N ASP A 225 -18.56 9.97 1.36
CA ASP A 225 -18.91 9.05 0.26
C ASP A 225 -20.41 9.09 -0.07
N GLU A 226 -20.78 8.44 -1.16
CA GLU A 226 -22.16 8.16 -1.57
C GLU A 226 -23.02 9.40 -1.79
N LEU A 227 -22.47 10.46 -2.42
CA LEU A 227 -23.29 11.57 -2.91
C LEU A 227 -24.42 11.08 -3.84
N ASP A 228 -24.16 10.03 -4.61
CA ASP A 228 -25.14 9.39 -5.50
C ASP A 228 -26.34 8.77 -4.77
N SER A 229 -26.23 8.48 -3.47
CA SER A 229 -27.39 8.06 -2.66
C SER A 229 -28.47 9.14 -2.56
N LEU A 230 -28.09 10.42 -2.71
CA LEU A 230 -29.02 11.55 -2.68
C LEU A 230 -29.76 11.78 -3.99
N ALA A 231 -29.47 11.03 -5.06
CA ALA A 231 -30.16 11.15 -6.35
C ALA A 231 -31.69 11.02 -6.22
N LYS A 232 -32.15 10.25 -5.23
CA LYS A 232 -33.56 10.01 -4.95
C LYS A 232 -34.20 11.08 -4.05
N PHE A 233 -33.44 12.06 -3.59
CA PHE A 233 -33.85 13.08 -2.61
C PHE A 233 -33.42 14.48 -3.10
N PRO A 234 -34.16 15.07 -4.06
CA PRO A 234 -33.77 16.33 -4.69
C PRO A 234 -33.56 17.48 -3.70
N GLN A 235 -34.40 17.57 -2.66
CA GLN A 235 -34.24 18.58 -1.62
C GLN A 235 -32.91 18.44 -0.86
N ASP A 236 -32.53 17.22 -0.47
CA ASP A 236 -31.26 16.96 0.21
C ASP A 236 -30.07 17.29 -0.72
N LEU A 237 -30.21 17.08 -2.03
CA LEU A 237 -29.21 17.46 -3.03
C LEU A 237 -29.05 18.99 -3.15
N GLU A 238 -30.16 19.74 -3.17
CA GLU A 238 -30.12 21.22 -3.16
C GLU A 238 -29.49 21.75 -1.87
N GLU A 239 -29.88 21.20 -0.72
CA GLU A 239 -29.27 21.58 0.56
C GLU A 239 -27.77 21.25 0.58
N THR A 240 -27.37 20.12 -0.01
CA THR A 240 -25.94 19.77 -0.18
C THR A 240 -25.20 20.83 -1.00
N ARG A 241 -25.78 21.34 -2.10
CA ARG A 241 -25.18 22.46 -2.86
C ARG A 241 -25.01 23.70 -1.99
N VAL A 242 -26.04 24.06 -1.22
CA VAL A 242 -26.00 25.23 -0.34
C VAL A 242 -24.92 25.11 0.73
N ILE A 243 -24.80 23.94 1.38
CA ILE A 243 -23.78 23.66 2.41
C ILE A 243 -22.38 23.89 1.84
N PHE A 244 -22.02 23.22 0.75
CA PHE A 244 -20.66 23.30 0.24
C PHE A 244 -20.36 24.65 -0.41
N ARG A 245 -21.32 25.29 -1.07
CA ARG A 245 -21.15 26.66 -1.55
C ARG A 245 -20.87 27.64 -0.40
N ALA A 246 -21.62 27.52 0.70
CA ALA A 246 -21.42 28.37 1.88
C ALA A 246 -20.06 28.11 2.53
N LEU A 247 -19.69 26.84 2.71
CA LEU A 247 -18.41 26.42 3.28
C LEU A 247 -17.24 26.97 2.45
N LEU A 248 -17.23 26.74 1.13
CA LEU A 248 -16.18 27.22 0.23
C LEU A 248 -16.03 28.74 0.28
N LYS A 249 -17.14 29.49 0.25
CA LYS A 249 -17.12 30.95 0.34
C LYS A 249 -16.57 31.42 1.68
N HIS A 250 -17.04 30.84 2.78
CA HIS A 250 -16.63 31.23 4.13
C HIS A 250 -15.13 30.99 4.34
N THR A 251 -14.60 29.86 3.89
CA THR A 251 -13.17 29.58 3.94
C THR A 251 -12.33 30.64 3.21
N VAL A 252 -12.74 31.05 2.01
CA VAL A 252 -12.02 32.08 1.25
C VAL A 252 -12.18 33.46 1.87
N GLN A 253 -13.40 33.81 2.30
CA GLN A 253 -13.72 35.16 2.80
C GLN A 253 -13.16 35.44 4.20
N LYS A 254 -13.25 34.47 5.12
CA LYS A 254 -12.84 34.65 6.52
C LYS A 254 -11.37 34.28 6.76
N PHE A 255 -10.87 33.27 6.04
CA PHE A 255 -9.52 32.72 6.27
C PHE A 255 -8.55 32.95 5.11
N GLY A 256 -8.99 33.53 3.99
CA GLY A 256 -8.15 33.66 2.80
C GLY A 256 -7.68 32.31 2.23
N GLY A 257 -8.38 31.23 2.56
CA GLY A 257 -7.98 29.85 2.27
C GLY A 257 -6.94 29.24 3.24
N ASN A 258 -6.38 30.00 4.19
CA ASN A 258 -5.40 29.52 5.16
C ASN A 258 -6.10 28.90 6.39
N ILE A 259 -6.63 27.70 6.21
CA ILE A 259 -7.23 26.89 7.27
C ILE A 259 -6.93 25.41 7.00
N PRO A 260 -6.40 24.64 7.97
CA PRO A 260 -5.97 23.25 7.77
C PRO A 260 -7.19 22.30 7.78
N LEU A 261 -7.95 22.34 6.68
CA LEU A 261 -9.18 21.61 6.49
C LEU A 261 -9.14 20.92 5.12
N LEU A 262 -9.27 19.58 5.11
CA LEU A 262 -9.36 18.77 3.90
C LEU A 262 -10.74 18.12 3.80
N ILE A 263 -11.42 18.33 2.68
CA ILE A 263 -12.74 17.74 2.42
C ILE A 263 -12.73 17.05 1.05
N TYR A 264 -13.09 15.78 1.04
CA TYR A 264 -13.37 15.02 -0.17
C TYR A 264 -14.85 14.63 -0.19
N LEU A 265 -15.56 14.98 -1.26
CA LEU A 265 -16.93 14.55 -1.51
C LEU A 265 -17.01 13.71 -2.77
N VAL A 266 -17.57 12.52 -2.66
CA VAL A 266 -17.44 11.47 -3.68
C VAL A 266 -18.81 10.97 -4.13
N GLY A 267 -19.00 10.85 -5.45
CA GLY A 267 -20.23 10.40 -6.06
C GLY A 267 -20.04 9.86 -7.47
N THR A 268 -21.15 9.49 -8.13
CA THR A 268 -21.07 9.12 -9.54
C THR A 268 -20.79 10.35 -10.41
N SER A 269 -20.20 10.15 -11.60
CA SER A 269 -19.96 11.24 -12.56
C SER A 269 -21.23 12.04 -12.88
N VAL A 270 -22.37 11.36 -12.99
CA VAL A 270 -23.67 11.99 -13.28
C VAL A 270 -24.11 12.87 -12.10
N ASN A 271 -24.03 12.34 -10.87
CA ASN A 271 -24.47 13.07 -9.68
C ASN A 271 -23.56 14.26 -9.35
N VAL A 272 -22.24 14.09 -9.50
CA VAL A 272 -21.29 15.19 -9.28
C VAL A 272 -21.49 16.27 -10.34
N SER A 273 -21.61 15.90 -11.63
CA SER A 273 -21.89 16.88 -12.69
C SER A 273 -23.20 17.63 -12.43
N SER A 274 -24.28 16.91 -12.12
CA SER A 274 -25.56 17.52 -11.79
C SER A 274 -25.46 18.46 -10.58
N LEU A 275 -24.70 18.09 -9.54
CA LEU A 275 -24.51 18.93 -8.37
C LEU A 275 -23.76 20.23 -8.70
N ILE A 276 -22.67 20.13 -9.46
CA ILE A 276 -21.82 21.26 -9.83
C ILE A 276 -22.52 22.17 -10.86
N GLU A 277 -23.11 21.61 -11.92
CA GLU A 277 -23.71 22.37 -13.01
C GLU A 277 -25.04 23.03 -12.62
N GLY A 278 -25.72 22.49 -11.61
CA GLY A 278 -26.95 23.09 -11.08
C GLY A 278 -26.73 24.41 -10.32
N ASP A 279 -25.49 24.80 -10.05
CA ASP A 279 -25.15 26.06 -9.36
C ASP A 279 -23.92 26.71 -9.99
N PHE A 280 -24.12 27.79 -10.75
CA PHE A 280 -23.05 28.51 -11.43
C PHE A 280 -21.97 29.04 -10.48
N VAL A 281 -22.34 29.43 -9.25
CA VAL A 281 -21.40 29.92 -8.25
C VAL A 281 -20.58 28.77 -7.69
N LEU A 282 -21.21 27.61 -7.42
CA LEU A 282 -20.47 26.43 -7.01
C LEU A 282 -19.50 25.98 -8.12
N LYS A 283 -19.97 25.95 -9.37
CA LYS A 283 -19.15 25.60 -10.54
C LYS A 283 -17.90 26.44 -10.68
N SER A 284 -17.98 27.75 -10.44
CA SER A 284 -16.81 28.62 -10.50
C SER A 284 -15.83 28.37 -9.35
N LEU A 285 -16.33 28.02 -8.16
CA LEU A 285 -15.50 27.76 -6.97
C LEU A 285 -14.76 26.42 -7.04
N VAL A 286 -15.28 25.41 -7.75
CA VAL A 286 -14.73 24.04 -7.71
C VAL A 286 -14.12 23.56 -9.01
N LYS A 287 -13.92 24.44 -10.00
CA LYS A 287 -13.43 24.09 -11.33
C LYS A 287 -12.13 23.26 -11.32
N GLU A 288 -11.20 23.61 -10.44
CA GLU A 288 -9.87 22.96 -10.32
C GLU A 288 -9.89 21.81 -9.28
N SER A 289 -11.00 21.65 -8.55
CA SER A 289 -11.18 20.71 -7.45
C SER A 289 -11.77 19.36 -7.85
N VAL A 290 -12.05 19.12 -9.14
CA VAL A 290 -12.69 17.87 -9.58
C VAL A 290 -11.64 16.83 -10.02
N ILE A 291 -11.75 15.64 -9.45
CA ILE A 291 -11.04 14.42 -9.87
C ILE A 291 -12.05 13.54 -10.61
N ASN A 292 -11.83 13.32 -11.90
CA ASN A 292 -12.65 12.39 -12.68
C ASN A 292 -11.94 11.04 -12.80
N LEU A 293 -12.50 10.01 -12.17
CA LEU A 293 -12.01 8.64 -12.30
C LEU A 293 -12.57 8.01 -13.58
N SER A 294 -11.72 7.31 -14.33
CA SER A 294 -12.17 6.49 -15.45
C SER A 294 -12.62 5.10 -14.99
N LYS A 295 -13.35 4.38 -15.85
CA LYS A 295 -13.83 2.99 -15.67
C LYS A 295 -12.72 1.98 -15.38
N GLY A 296 -11.50 2.32 -15.75
CA GLY A 296 -10.36 1.43 -15.82
C GLY A 296 -9.88 1.27 -17.26
N SER A 297 -8.58 1.08 -17.44
CA SER A 297 -7.95 0.82 -18.74
C SER A 297 -7.55 -0.65 -18.84
N LYS A 298 -7.36 -1.13 -20.08
CA LYS A 298 -6.78 -2.46 -20.34
C LYS A 298 -5.44 -2.64 -19.62
N LYS A 299 -4.60 -1.60 -19.58
CA LYS A 299 -3.31 -1.60 -18.89
C LYS A 299 -3.49 -1.88 -17.39
N GLU A 300 -4.39 -1.17 -16.73
CA GLU A 300 -4.71 -1.36 -15.30
C GLU A 300 -5.24 -2.77 -15.04
N PHE A 301 -6.18 -3.27 -15.84
CA PHE A 301 -6.73 -4.62 -15.67
C PHE A 301 -5.68 -5.72 -15.87
N MET A 302 -4.74 -5.53 -16.81
CA MET A 302 -3.60 -6.43 -16.98
C MET A 302 -2.64 -6.40 -15.80
N MET A 303 -2.44 -5.24 -15.16
CA MET A 303 -1.65 -5.13 -13.93
C MET A 303 -2.29 -5.88 -12.75
N ILE A 304 -3.61 -5.78 -12.54
CA ILE A 304 -4.31 -6.58 -11.50
C ILE A 304 -4.12 -8.06 -11.78
N LYS A 305 -4.33 -8.48 -13.04
CA LYS A 305 -4.12 -9.86 -13.45
C LYS A 305 -2.71 -10.33 -13.09
N GLN A 306 -1.69 -9.55 -13.46
CA GLN A 306 -0.30 -9.87 -13.18
C GLN A 306 -0.01 -9.95 -11.68
N GLU A 307 -0.54 -9.04 -10.87
CA GLU A 307 -0.38 -9.05 -9.42
C GLU A 307 -1.00 -10.30 -8.76
N ILE A 308 -2.15 -10.76 -9.25
CA ILE A 308 -2.80 -12.01 -8.81
C ILE A 308 -1.99 -13.23 -9.27
N ASP A 309 -1.63 -13.26 -10.56
CA ASP A 309 -0.89 -14.35 -11.21
C ASP A 309 0.46 -14.61 -10.52
N GLU A 310 1.22 -13.55 -10.23
CA GLU A 310 2.53 -13.67 -9.60
C GLU A 310 2.46 -14.19 -8.16
N ARG A 311 1.42 -13.83 -7.41
CA ARG A 311 1.20 -14.36 -6.04
C ARG A 311 0.83 -15.83 -6.07
N LEU A 312 -0.05 -16.24 -6.98
CA LEU A 312 -0.41 -17.64 -7.17
C LEU A 312 0.78 -18.50 -7.58
N LYS A 313 1.59 -18.02 -8.53
CA LYS A 313 2.83 -18.71 -8.91
C LYS A 313 3.75 -18.84 -7.70
N GLY A 314 3.99 -17.75 -6.98
CA GLY A 314 4.88 -17.78 -5.81
C GLY A 314 4.39 -18.71 -4.70
N ALA A 315 3.08 -18.92 -4.58
CA ALA A 315 2.49 -19.78 -3.55
C ALA A 315 2.43 -21.27 -3.92
N TYR A 316 2.32 -21.62 -5.22
CA TYR A 316 1.98 -22.99 -5.63
C TYR A 316 2.82 -23.58 -6.77
N LYS A 317 3.74 -22.82 -7.38
CA LYS A 317 4.55 -23.31 -8.51
C LYS A 317 5.43 -24.48 -8.07
N GLY A 318 5.24 -25.65 -8.67
CA GLY A 318 5.96 -26.88 -8.30
C GLY A 318 5.03 -27.93 -7.66
N TYR A 319 3.81 -27.54 -7.28
CA TYR A 319 2.81 -28.49 -6.81
C TYR A 319 2.35 -29.38 -7.96
N LYS A 320 2.07 -30.65 -7.69
CA LYS A 320 1.67 -31.65 -8.71
C LYS A 320 0.50 -31.19 -9.59
N LYS A 321 -0.47 -30.47 -9.02
CA LYS A 321 -1.66 -29.97 -9.71
C LYS A 321 -1.46 -28.58 -10.35
N PHE A 322 -0.31 -27.94 -10.14
CA PHE A 322 -0.07 -26.56 -10.54
C PHE A 322 -0.22 -26.34 -12.05
N HIS A 323 0.41 -27.18 -12.88
CA HIS A 323 0.38 -26.99 -14.33
C HIS A 323 -1.05 -26.99 -14.90
N LYS A 324 -1.91 -27.90 -14.41
CA LYS A 324 -3.31 -27.98 -14.82
C LYS A 324 -4.12 -26.76 -14.35
N ALA A 325 -3.96 -26.37 -13.08
CA ALA A 325 -4.61 -25.18 -12.54
C ALA A 325 -4.18 -23.91 -13.29
N TRP A 326 -2.88 -23.79 -13.57
CA TRP A 326 -2.30 -22.66 -14.29
C TRP A 326 -2.82 -22.54 -15.71
N GLN A 327 -2.95 -23.66 -16.42
CA GLN A 327 -3.55 -23.68 -17.76
C GLN A 327 -5.01 -23.22 -17.73
N GLU A 328 -5.80 -23.65 -16.74
CA GLU A 328 -7.19 -23.17 -16.55
C GLU A 328 -7.22 -21.67 -16.26
N ILE A 329 -6.29 -21.13 -15.46
CA ILE A 329 -6.20 -19.69 -15.15
C ILE A 329 -5.84 -18.87 -16.40
N GLN A 330 -4.86 -19.32 -17.20
CA GLN A 330 -4.47 -18.61 -18.42
C GLN A 330 -5.55 -18.60 -19.49
N ASN A 331 -6.47 -19.58 -19.45
CA ASN A 331 -7.60 -19.66 -20.37
C ASN A 331 -8.83 -18.84 -19.94
N ILE A 332 -8.78 -18.12 -18.80
CA ILE A 332 -9.89 -17.25 -18.39
C ILE A 332 -10.04 -16.09 -19.39
N PRO A 333 -11.21 -15.91 -20.03
CA PRO A 333 -11.41 -14.85 -21.00
C PRO A 333 -11.47 -13.49 -20.29
N LEU A 334 -10.63 -12.54 -20.71
CA LEU A 334 -10.57 -11.21 -20.11
C LEU A 334 -11.61 -10.28 -20.73
N LYS A 335 -12.42 -9.65 -19.88
CA LYS A 335 -13.47 -8.68 -20.28
C LYS A 335 -13.04 -7.28 -19.91
N PHE A 336 -12.50 -6.53 -20.88
CA PHE A 336 -11.95 -5.18 -20.67
C PHE A 336 -12.99 -4.06 -20.85
N ASP A 337 -14.20 -4.38 -21.32
CA ASP A 337 -15.33 -3.46 -21.42
C ASP A 337 -15.98 -3.14 -20.06
N LYS A 338 -15.56 -3.86 -19.02
CA LYS A 338 -16.09 -3.83 -17.67
C LYS A 338 -15.43 -2.76 -16.80
N HIS A 339 -16.11 -2.34 -15.74
CA HIS A 339 -15.52 -1.44 -14.74
C HIS A 339 -14.62 -2.22 -13.78
N PHE A 340 -13.73 -1.52 -13.07
CA PHE A 340 -12.80 -2.12 -12.09
C PHE A 340 -13.45 -3.16 -11.18
N ARG A 341 -14.60 -2.84 -10.59
CA ARG A 341 -15.32 -3.75 -9.68
C ARG A 341 -15.73 -5.06 -10.36
N GLU A 342 -16.30 -4.96 -11.57
CA GLU A 342 -16.76 -6.11 -12.34
C GLU A 342 -15.59 -6.96 -12.83
N PHE A 343 -14.49 -6.32 -13.25
CA PHE A 343 -13.26 -7.02 -13.64
C PHE A 343 -12.69 -7.82 -12.47
N CYS A 344 -12.53 -7.18 -11.30
CA CYS A 344 -12.05 -7.84 -10.09
C CYS A 344 -12.96 -9.00 -9.71
N ASN A 345 -14.27 -8.80 -9.68
CA ASN A 345 -15.24 -9.84 -9.35
C ASN A 345 -15.17 -11.04 -10.27
N TYR A 346 -15.12 -10.80 -11.57
CA TYR A 346 -15.07 -11.86 -12.56
C TYR A 346 -13.74 -12.62 -12.51
N TYR A 347 -12.61 -11.90 -12.64
CA TYR A 347 -11.30 -12.53 -12.78
C TYR A 347 -10.86 -13.20 -11.49
N SER A 348 -10.82 -12.46 -10.37
CA SER A 348 -10.42 -13.06 -9.08
C SER A 348 -11.42 -14.12 -8.60
N GLY A 349 -12.71 -13.99 -8.94
CA GLY A 349 -13.72 -15.01 -8.67
C GLY A 349 -13.43 -16.32 -9.40
N LYS A 350 -13.11 -16.26 -10.70
CA LYS A 350 -12.72 -17.45 -11.49
C LYS A 350 -11.41 -18.05 -11.01
N VAL A 351 -10.44 -17.21 -10.67
CA VAL A 351 -9.17 -17.65 -10.10
C VAL A 351 -9.40 -18.34 -8.75
N LEU A 352 -10.28 -17.82 -7.90
CA LEU A 352 -10.65 -18.43 -6.62
C LEU A 352 -11.33 -19.79 -6.81
N GLU A 353 -12.25 -19.93 -7.77
CA GLU A 353 -12.87 -21.24 -8.08
C GLU A 353 -11.81 -22.30 -8.45
N ILE A 354 -10.83 -21.91 -9.27
CA ILE A 354 -9.72 -22.80 -9.66
C ILE A 354 -8.82 -23.08 -8.45
N HIS A 355 -8.53 -22.06 -7.64
CA HIS A 355 -7.76 -22.20 -6.40
C HIS A 355 -8.40 -23.22 -5.46
N GLU A 356 -9.70 -23.11 -5.18
CA GLU A 356 -10.41 -24.04 -4.30
C GLU A 356 -10.44 -25.47 -4.87
N LYS A 357 -10.54 -25.60 -6.20
CA LYS A 357 -10.53 -26.91 -6.88
C LYS A 357 -9.18 -27.65 -6.78
N TYR A 358 -8.07 -26.91 -6.80
CA TYR A 358 -6.73 -27.49 -6.94
C TYR A 358 -5.84 -27.37 -5.70
N PHE A 359 -6.06 -26.36 -4.85
CA PHE A 359 -5.16 -25.95 -3.77
C PHE A 359 -5.87 -25.68 -2.43
N SER A 360 -7.16 -25.95 -2.27
CA SER A 360 -7.92 -25.69 -1.03
C SER A 360 -7.29 -26.30 0.23
N GLU A 361 -6.67 -27.48 0.10
CA GLU A 361 -5.98 -28.20 1.18
C GLU A 361 -4.45 -28.06 1.13
N ALA A 362 -3.92 -27.41 0.09
CA ALA A 362 -2.50 -27.22 -0.10
C ALA A 362 -1.99 -26.09 0.80
N GLU A 363 -0.95 -26.35 1.58
CA GLU A 363 -0.17 -25.28 2.22
C GLU A 363 0.49 -24.43 1.13
N GLU A 364 0.61 -23.12 1.37
CA GLU A 364 1.40 -22.25 0.52
C GLU A 364 2.88 -22.58 0.66
N GLN A 365 3.62 -22.48 -0.44
CA GLN A 365 5.06 -22.73 -0.45
C GLN A 365 5.77 -21.85 0.57
N LYS A 366 6.58 -22.50 1.41
CA LYS A 366 7.56 -21.82 2.25
C LYS A 366 8.57 -21.12 1.34
N PHE A 367 9.06 -19.97 1.76
CA PHE A 367 10.17 -19.33 1.07
C PHE A 367 11.42 -20.20 1.24
N GLU A 368 11.81 -20.91 0.19
CA GLU A 368 13.00 -21.80 0.17
C GLU A 368 14.30 -21.04 -0.16
N GLY A 369 14.36 -19.75 0.17
CA GLY A 369 15.58 -18.95 0.02
C GLY A 369 16.45 -19.01 1.27
N ASP A 370 17.59 -18.32 1.23
CA ASP A 370 18.49 -18.12 2.38
C ASP A 370 17.89 -17.24 3.49
N ALA A 371 16.55 -17.17 3.64
CA ALA A 371 15.85 -16.34 4.61
C ALA A 371 16.37 -16.50 6.05
N ARG A 372 16.69 -17.74 6.46
CA ARG A 372 17.26 -18.00 7.79
C ARG A 372 18.65 -17.40 7.94
N GLU A 373 19.50 -17.52 6.92
CA GLU A 373 20.84 -16.91 6.92
C GLU A 373 20.75 -15.38 6.83
N LEU A 374 19.79 -14.82 6.07
CA LEU A 374 19.52 -13.39 6.03
C LEU A 374 19.12 -12.85 7.39
N VAL A 375 18.16 -13.49 8.08
CA VAL A 375 17.74 -13.10 9.43
C VAL A 375 18.91 -13.22 10.41
N LYS A 376 19.68 -14.31 10.32
CA LYS A 376 20.86 -14.52 11.18
C LYS A 376 21.93 -13.45 10.95
N ALA A 377 22.19 -13.06 9.70
CA ALA A 377 23.13 -11.99 9.36
C ALA A 377 22.67 -10.63 9.88
N GLU A 378 21.38 -10.29 9.73
CA GLU A 378 20.84 -9.05 10.31
C GLU A 378 20.87 -9.08 11.85
N CYS A 379 20.61 -10.23 12.49
CA CYS A 379 20.78 -10.37 13.93
C CYS A 379 22.23 -10.17 14.38
N GLN A 380 23.20 -10.71 13.65
CA GLN A 380 24.63 -10.51 13.94
C GLN A 380 24.99 -9.02 13.91
N LYS A 381 24.49 -8.29 12.92
CA LYS A 381 24.71 -6.84 12.77
C LYS A 381 24.02 -6.04 13.88
N ARG A 382 22.73 -6.29 14.14
CA ARG A 382 21.94 -5.54 15.12
C ARG A 382 22.39 -5.78 16.57
N TRP A 383 22.89 -6.98 16.87
CA TRP A 383 23.38 -7.35 18.20
C TRP A 383 24.91 -7.37 18.32
N GLU A 384 25.64 -6.81 17.36
CA GLU A 384 27.12 -6.80 17.31
C GLU A 384 27.74 -6.35 18.64
N LYS A 385 27.24 -5.26 19.22
CA LYS A 385 27.72 -4.71 20.51
C LYS A 385 27.65 -5.70 21.69
N TYR A 386 26.73 -6.67 21.62
CA TYR A 386 26.60 -7.72 22.63
C TYR A 386 27.50 -8.90 22.30
N LEU A 387 27.55 -9.30 21.02
CA LEU A 387 28.30 -10.46 20.54
C LEU A 387 29.83 -10.32 20.61
N ILE A 388 30.35 -9.09 20.72
CA ILE A 388 31.78 -8.86 21.04
C ILE A 388 32.14 -9.42 22.42
N LYS A 389 31.18 -9.51 23.34
CA LYS A 389 31.39 -10.06 24.68
C LYS A 389 31.27 -11.59 24.62
N LYS A 390 32.32 -12.31 25.03
CA LYS A 390 32.37 -13.80 25.02
C LYS A 390 31.19 -14.51 25.70
N ALA A 391 30.53 -13.85 26.66
CA ALA A 391 29.39 -14.40 27.37
C ALA A 391 28.11 -14.47 26.50
N TYR A 392 28.10 -13.83 25.33
CA TYR A 392 26.94 -13.78 24.43
C TYR A 392 27.16 -14.66 23.19
N THR A 393 26.11 -15.37 22.79
CA THR A 393 26.13 -16.22 21.59
C THR A 393 24.81 -16.11 20.83
N LEU A 394 24.85 -16.45 19.54
CA LEU A 394 23.67 -16.56 18.69
C LEU A 394 23.28 -18.03 18.51
N SER A 395 22.00 -18.32 18.69
CA SER A 395 21.40 -19.62 18.39
C SER A 395 20.36 -19.43 17.29
N ALA A 396 20.65 -19.94 16.09
CA ALA A 396 19.70 -19.89 14.96
C ALA A 396 19.11 -21.28 14.74
N VAL A 397 17.79 -21.37 14.58
CA VAL A 397 17.11 -22.64 14.34
C VAL A 397 17.10 -22.94 12.84
N GLU A 398 17.53 -24.15 12.45
CA GLU A 398 17.65 -24.56 11.04
C GLU A 398 16.30 -24.82 10.36
N THR A 399 15.22 -24.96 11.13
CA THR A 399 13.88 -25.29 10.65
C THR A 399 12.82 -24.35 11.23
N THR A 400 11.61 -24.40 10.68
CA THR A 400 10.44 -23.65 11.19
C THR A 400 10.28 -23.90 12.69
N LYS A 401 10.23 -22.83 13.49
CA LYS A 401 10.03 -22.92 14.94
C LYS A 401 8.57 -22.72 15.27
N VAL A 402 7.97 -23.67 15.99
CA VAL A 402 6.62 -23.52 16.53
C VAL A 402 6.71 -23.05 17.98
N LEU A 403 6.16 -21.88 18.27
CA LEU A 403 6.11 -21.29 19.61
C LEU A 403 4.67 -21.19 20.10
N GLN A 404 4.47 -21.31 21.40
CA GLN A 404 3.15 -21.10 22.01
C GLN A 404 3.00 -19.64 22.45
N GLY A 405 1.91 -19.01 22.01
CA GLY A 405 1.49 -17.68 22.42
C GLY A 405 1.22 -17.60 23.92
N LYS A 406 1.63 -16.48 24.53
CA LYS A 406 1.47 -16.24 25.96
C LYS A 406 0.07 -15.78 26.32
N LYS A 407 -0.60 -15.00 25.45
CA LYS A 407 -1.93 -14.44 25.69
C LYS A 407 -3.02 -15.42 25.26
N THR A 408 -2.93 -15.94 24.05
CA THR A 408 -4.00 -16.77 23.45
C THR A 408 -3.79 -18.26 23.62
N ARG A 409 -2.58 -18.71 23.98
CA ARG A 409 -2.13 -20.12 24.01
C ARG A 409 -2.13 -20.82 22.66
N GLN A 410 -2.37 -20.09 21.55
CA GLN A 410 -2.26 -20.62 20.19
C GLN A 410 -0.80 -20.92 19.82
N LYS A 411 -0.60 -21.81 18.85
CA LYS A 411 0.74 -22.15 18.34
C LYS A 411 1.00 -21.36 17.06
N HIS A 412 2.15 -20.70 16.99
CA HIS A 412 2.59 -19.87 15.87
C HIS A 412 3.81 -20.51 15.22
N ALA A 413 3.76 -20.71 13.90
CA ALA A 413 4.80 -21.38 13.12
C ALA A 413 5.64 -20.36 12.35
N LEU A 414 6.81 -20.04 12.90
CA LEU A 414 7.73 -19.01 12.41
C LEU A 414 8.73 -19.60 11.43
N ASP A 415 8.85 -18.99 10.25
CA ASP A 415 9.76 -19.47 9.20
C ASP A 415 11.24 -19.34 9.58
N CYS A 416 11.58 -18.26 10.31
CA CYS A 416 12.90 -17.98 10.86
C CYS A 416 12.80 -17.64 12.36
N TYR A 417 13.77 -18.12 13.14
CA TYR A 417 13.84 -17.81 14.57
C TYR A 417 15.29 -17.87 15.05
N VAL A 418 15.74 -16.79 15.68
CA VAL A 418 17.10 -16.64 16.20
C VAL A 418 17.03 -16.12 17.63
N GLU A 419 17.87 -16.66 18.52
CA GLU A 419 17.96 -16.27 19.92
C GLU A 419 19.33 -15.67 20.19
N LEU A 420 19.34 -14.56 20.94
CA LEU A 420 20.54 -14.05 21.60
C LEU A 420 20.59 -14.64 23.00
N LEU A 421 21.69 -15.34 23.29
CA LEU A 421 21.93 -15.98 24.57
C LEU A 421 22.99 -15.19 25.35
N HIS A 422 22.85 -15.13 26.67
CA HIS A 422 23.90 -14.71 27.60
C HIS A 422 24.05 -15.77 28.69
N ASN A 423 25.22 -16.41 28.76
CA ASN A 423 25.46 -17.59 29.62
C ASN A 423 24.33 -18.63 29.49
N ASP A 424 24.01 -19.02 28.24
CA ASP A 424 22.97 -19.98 27.85
C ASP A 424 21.52 -19.60 28.21
N ARG A 425 21.27 -18.35 28.64
CA ARG A 425 19.91 -17.82 28.87
C ARG A 425 19.48 -16.93 27.73
N ILE A 426 18.26 -17.12 27.23
CA ILE A 426 17.65 -16.27 26.20
C ILE A 426 17.38 -14.88 26.79
N ILE A 427 17.98 -13.87 26.19
CA ILE A 427 17.83 -12.46 26.60
C ILE A 427 17.13 -11.60 25.54
N ALA A 428 17.18 -12.00 24.27
CA ALA A 428 16.43 -11.40 23.18
C ALA A 428 16.16 -12.45 22.10
N ARG A 429 15.12 -12.21 21.33
CA ARG A 429 14.65 -13.10 20.26
C ARG A 429 14.46 -12.31 18.98
N ALA A 430 14.70 -12.98 17.86
CA ALA A 430 14.38 -12.49 16.55
C ALA A 430 13.39 -13.42 15.87
N PHE A 431 12.31 -12.84 15.37
CA PHE A 431 11.21 -13.53 14.73
C PHE A 431 11.24 -13.21 13.24
N GLY A 432 11.08 -14.20 12.37
CA GLY A 432 11.05 -13.95 10.94
C GLY A 432 10.01 -14.78 10.20
N GLU A 433 9.36 -14.12 9.25
CA GLU A 433 8.41 -14.71 8.31
C GLU A 433 8.86 -14.46 6.87
N ALA A 434 8.63 -15.42 5.97
CA ALA A 434 9.13 -15.31 4.60
C ALA A 434 8.11 -15.78 3.57
N LYS A 435 8.02 -15.11 2.42
CA LYS A 435 7.11 -15.47 1.31
C LYS A 435 7.79 -15.30 -0.05
N ASN A 436 7.47 -16.18 -1.01
CA ASN A 436 8.08 -16.17 -2.35
C ASN A 436 7.30 -15.31 -3.37
N TYR A 437 6.49 -14.38 -2.87
CA TYR A 437 5.67 -13.46 -3.63
C TYR A 437 5.62 -12.10 -2.94
N LYS A 438 5.26 -11.05 -3.69
CA LYS A 438 5.11 -9.68 -3.16
C LYS A 438 4.24 -9.68 -1.91
N LEU A 439 4.73 -9.03 -0.85
CA LEU A 439 4.07 -9.05 0.47
C LEU A 439 2.58 -8.69 0.37
N ILE A 440 1.78 -9.42 1.12
CA ILE A 440 0.32 -9.27 1.23
C ILE A 440 0.01 -8.66 2.60
N LEU A 441 -0.95 -7.74 2.68
CA LEU A 441 -1.35 -7.10 3.95
C LEU A 441 -1.74 -8.11 5.03
N GLY A 442 -2.53 -9.13 4.67
CA GLY A 442 -2.94 -10.17 5.63
C GLY A 442 -1.76 -10.92 6.27
N HIS A 443 -0.61 -11.00 5.59
CA HIS A 443 0.60 -11.59 6.18
C HIS A 443 1.22 -10.70 7.25
N LEU A 444 1.25 -9.39 7.03
CA LEU A 444 1.70 -8.41 8.03
C LEU A 444 0.80 -8.42 9.26
N ASP A 445 -0.52 -8.44 9.05
CA ASP A 445 -1.50 -8.41 10.14
C ASP A 445 -1.39 -9.65 11.03
N ASP A 446 -1.29 -10.84 10.44
CA ASP A 446 -1.08 -12.09 11.16
C ASP A 446 0.25 -12.08 11.92
N PHE A 447 1.35 -11.71 11.25
CA PHE A 447 2.66 -11.70 11.90
C PHE A 447 2.71 -10.68 13.05
N SER A 448 2.13 -9.49 12.87
CA SER A 448 2.02 -8.50 13.94
C SER A 448 1.19 -9.02 15.11
N SER A 449 0.11 -9.77 14.87
CA SER A 449 -0.69 -10.40 15.91
C SER A 449 0.10 -11.48 16.66
N TRP A 450 0.87 -12.29 15.93
CA TRP A 450 1.72 -13.32 16.52
C TRP A 450 2.81 -12.72 17.41
N LEU A 451 3.46 -11.64 16.97
CA LEU A 451 4.45 -10.92 17.78
C LEU A 451 3.86 -10.40 19.10
N ASP A 452 2.65 -9.83 19.06
CA ASP A 452 1.96 -9.37 20.27
C ASP A 452 1.64 -10.53 21.22
N ASP A 453 1.18 -11.67 20.69
CA ASP A 453 0.90 -12.86 21.48
C ASP A 453 2.18 -13.53 22.04
N LEU A 454 3.31 -13.37 21.35
CA LEU A 454 4.64 -13.88 21.75
C LEU A 454 5.40 -12.93 22.68
N ASP A 455 4.78 -11.81 23.10
CA ASP A 455 5.35 -10.80 23.97
C ASP A 455 6.66 -10.23 23.39
N PHE A 456 6.56 -9.74 22.15
CA PHE A 456 7.60 -9.06 21.40
C PHE A 456 7.96 -7.70 22.01
N ARG A 457 9.26 -7.45 22.24
CA ARG A 457 9.77 -6.24 22.89
C ARG A 457 10.79 -5.50 22.02
N PRO A 458 10.34 -4.65 21.08
CA PRO A 458 11.22 -3.98 20.12
C PRO A 458 12.03 -2.83 20.70
N TYR A 459 11.66 -2.33 21.88
CA TYR A 459 12.30 -1.15 22.47
C TYR A 459 13.41 -1.57 23.43
N PRO A 460 14.65 -1.11 23.21
CA PRO A 460 15.76 -1.43 24.10
C PRO A 460 15.60 -0.75 25.46
N SER A 461 15.96 -1.44 26.54
CA SER A 461 16.35 -0.78 27.80
C SER A 461 17.89 -0.75 27.90
N GLU A 462 18.47 0.07 28.78
CA GLU A 462 19.93 0.28 28.84
C GLU A 462 20.72 -1.05 28.92
N ASP A 463 20.16 -2.07 29.58
CA ASP A 463 20.80 -3.37 29.79
C ASP A 463 20.17 -4.55 29.04
N VAL A 464 19.05 -4.35 28.32
CA VAL A 464 18.34 -5.45 27.64
C VAL A 464 18.33 -5.23 26.12
N PRO A 465 18.91 -6.17 25.33
CA PRO A 465 18.79 -6.13 23.88
C PRO A 465 17.33 -6.16 23.43
N PRO A 466 16.95 -5.39 22.40
CA PRO A 466 15.61 -5.44 21.86
C PRO A 466 15.38 -6.77 21.13
N ASP A 467 14.15 -7.26 21.18
CA ASP A 467 13.69 -8.28 20.24
C ASP A 467 13.66 -7.68 18.82
N LEU A 468 13.86 -8.52 17.80
CA LEU A 468 13.85 -8.13 16.39
C LEU A 468 12.73 -8.85 15.64
N ALA A 469 12.19 -8.24 14.60
CA ALA A 469 11.17 -8.85 13.75
C ALA A 469 11.42 -8.55 12.29
N PHE A 470 11.31 -9.57 11.43
CA PHE A 470 11.62 -9.47 10.01
C PHE A 470 10.52 -10.09 9.14
N ILE A 471 10.19 -9.43 8.03
CA ILE A 471 9.44 -10.05 6.93
C ILE A 471 10.31 -10.05 5.68
N ILE A 472 10.42 -11.21 5.06
CA ILE A 472 11.22 -11.41 3.84
C ILE A 472 10.30 -11.68 2.65
N ALA A 473 10.42 -10.89 1.60
CA ALA A 473 9.69 -11.10 0.36
C ALA A 473 10.39 -10.48 -0.87
N PRO A 474 10.04 -10.89 -2.10
CA PRO A 474 10.55 -10.28 -3.34
C PRO A 474 10.32 -8.78 -3.49
N SER A 475 9.22 -8.28 -2.96
CA SER A 475 8.90 -6.86 -2.98
C SER A 475 7.81 -6.52 -1.96
N CYS A 476 7.74 -5.24 -1.60
CA CYS A 476 6.78 -4.67 -0.67
C CYS A 476 6.38 -3.28 -1.18
N SER A 477 5.11 -2.92 -1.11
CA SER A 477 4.66 -1.57 -1.46
C SER A 477 5.16 -0.57 -0.40
N GLU A 478 5.38 0.68 -0.78
CA GLU A 478 5.83 1.72 0.16
C GLU A 478 4.85 1.92 1.33
N LEU A 479 3.54 1.77 1.08
CA LEU A 479 2.55 1.84 2.15
C LEU A 479 2.71 0.68 3.16
N LEU A 480 2.91 -0.54 2.68
CA LEU A 480 3.14 -1.70 3.55
C LEU A 480 4.46 -1.57 4.31
N LYS A 481 5.53 -1.06 3.68
CA LYS A 481 6.80 -0.77 4.35
C LYS A 481 6.61 0.17 5.55
N ARG A 482 5.90 1.29 5.34
CA ARG A 482 5.59 2.23 6.43
C ARG A 482 4.82 1.57 7.57
N LYS A 483 3.88 0.66 7.27
CA LYS A 483 3.16 -0.09 8.30
C LYS A 483 4.06 -1.05 9.07
N LEU A 484 5.01 -1.70 8.39
CA LEU A 484 6.01 -2.55 9.04
C LEU A 484 6.86 -1.72 10.01
N ASP A 485 7.33 -0.54 9.57
CA ASP A 485 8.11 0.38 10.40
C ASP A 485 7.34 0.80 11.66
N LEU A 486 6.06 1.18 11.52
CA LEU A 486 5.18 1.51 12.65
C LEU A 486 4.98 0.35 13.64
N LYS A 487 5.20 -0.89 13.21
CA LYS A 487 5.13 -2.10 14.03
C LYS A 487 6.51 -2.58 14.51
N ASN A 488 7.58 -1.85 14.22
CA ASN A 488 8.98 -2.25 14.44
C ASN A 488 9.33 -3.60 13.80
N ILE A 489 8.77 -3.85 12.61
CA ILE A 489 9.06 -5.02 11.79
C ILE A 489 9.89 -4.53 10.60
N GLU A 490 11.03 -5.18 10.34
CA GLU A 490 11.91 -4.81 9.24
C GLU A 490 11.60 -5.62 7.98
N PHE A 491 11.52 -4.94 6.84
CA PHE A 491 11.36 -5.60 5.55
C PHE A 491 12.73 -5.93 4.94
N ILE A 492 12.94 -7.20 4.59
CA ILE A 492 14.11 -7.65 3.84
C ILE A 492 13.67 -8.05 2.44
N GLN A 493 14.11 -7.31 1.43
CA GLN A 493 13.88 -7.68 0.04
C GLN A 493 14.81 -8.84 -0.34
N ALA A 494 14.23 -9.94 -0.83
CA ALA A 494 14.99 -11.11 -1.27
C ALA A 494 14.41 -11.70 -2.56
N ASP A 495 15.26 -12.05 -3.52
CA ASP A 495 14.83 -12.52 -4.83
C ASP A 495 13.94 -13.77 -4.77
N LYS A 496 13.07 -13.91 -5.77
CA LYS A 496 12.24 -15.12 -5.92
C LYS A 496 13.13 -16.33 -6.10
N VAL A 497 12.86 -17.39 -5.34
CA VAL A 497 13.47 -18.68 -5.60
C VAL A 497 12.76 -19.29 -6.80
N ILE A 498 13.46 -19.32 -7.93
CA ILE A 498 13.06 -20.07 -9.11
C ILE A 498 13.74 -21.43 -8.98
N ASP A 499 12.96 -22.51 -8.91
CA ASP A 499 13.49 -23.87 -8.97
C ASP A 499 14.60 -23.95 -10.03
N LYS A 500 15.84 -24.19 -9.58
CA LYS A 500 16.83 -24.84 -10.44
C LYS A 500 16.26 -26.22 -10.69
N VAL A 501 15.69 -26.43 -11.87
CA VAL A 501 15.21 -27.73 -12.33
C VAL A 501 16.24 -28.78 -11.93
N SER A 502 15.85 -29.65 -11.00
CA SER A 502 16.62 -30.83 -10.64
C SER A 502 16.76 -31.67 -11.90
N THR A 503 17.92 -31.59 -12.55
CA THR A 503 18.33 -32.48 -13.64
C THR A 503 18.64 -33.85 -13.06
N LYS A 504 17.61 -34.54 -12.57
CA LYS A 504 17.60 -35.99 -12.44
C LYS A 504 16.47 -36.51 -13.31
N LEU A 505 16.80 -36.72 -14.58
CA LEU A 505 15.97 -37.50 -15.50
C LEU A 505 15.83 -38.93 -14.92
N PRO A 506 14.62 -39.51 -14.84
CA PRO A 506 14.46 -40.93 -14.57
C PRO A 506 14.96 -41.72 -15.78
N ASN A 507 15.82 -42.71 -15.54
CA ASN A 507 16.18 -43.72 -16.53
C ASN A 507 14.91 -44.43 -17.03
N LEU A 508 14.55 -44.21 -18.29
CA LEU A 508 13.61 -45.05 -19.03
C LEU A 508 14.38 -45.77 -20.13
N THR A 509 14.69 -47.02 -19.84
CA THR A 509 15.09 -48.04 -20.82
C THR A 509 13.94 -48.33 -21.78
N SER A 510 14.16 -48.16 -23.09
CA SER A 510 13.70 -49.11 -24.11
C SER A 510 14.21 -48.73 -25.51
N SER A 511 14.70 -49.75 -26.21
CA SER A 511 15.05 -49.87 -27.64
C SER A 511 14.15 -49.05 -28.59
N THR A 512 14.59 -48.59 -29.77
CA THR A 512 14.96 -49.44 -30.93
C THR A 512 15.62 -48.59 -32.03
N ARG A 513 16.52 -49.25 -32.77
CA ARG A 513 17.28 -48.82 -33.97
C ARG A 513 16.48 -48.00 -34.99
N ASN A 514 17.14 -47.00 -35.61
CA ASN A 514 17.45 -47.05 -37.04
C ASN A 514 18.56 -46.07 -37.48
N LYS A 515 19.37 -46.58 -38.41
CA LYS A 515 20.59 -46.03 -39.02
C LYS A 515 20.31 -44.88 -39.98
N GLY A 516 21.24 -43.94 -40.11
CA GLY A 516 21.24 -42.93 -41.17
C GLY A 516 22.41 -41.94 -41.18
N ILE A 517 23.61 -42.46 -41.45
CA ILE A 517 24.76 -41.85 -42.18
C ILE A 517 25.43 -40.55 -41.65
N GLU A 518 26.74 -40.70 -41.48
CA GLU A 518 27.76 -39.77 -41.03
C GLU A 518 28.01 -38.58 -41.96
N THR A 519 28.31 -37.42 -41.36
CA THR A 519 29.43 -36.55 -41.81
C THR A 519 30.05 -35.87 -40.58
N LYS A 520 31.36 -36.08 -40.38
CA LYS A 520 32.21 -35.43 -39.36
C LYS A 520 32.35 -33.93 -39.65
N PRO A 521 32.50 -33.04 -38.63
CA PRO A 521 33.84 -32.75 -38.10
C PRO A 521 33.94 -32.39 -36.58
N THR A 522 35.08 -32.82 -36.01
CA THR A 522 35.95 -32.16 -35.00
C THR A 522 35.43 -31.62 -33.63
N SER A 523 36.01 -32.19 -32.57
CA SER A 523 36.25 -31.73 -31.19
C SER A 523 35.79 -30.34 -30.70
N SER A 524 35.18 -30.29 -29.50
CA SER A 524 35.50 -29.37 -28.37
C SER A 524 34.49 -29.61 -27.22
N LEU A 525 34.94 -29.96 -26.01
CA LEU A 525 35.21 -29.09 -24.85
C LEU A 525 33.98 -28.36 -24.27
N ASP A 526 33.64 -28.75 -23.03
CA ASP A 526 33.09 -27.96 -21.91
C ASP A 526 32.07 -26.84 -22.21
N SER A 527 30.78 -27.09 -21.93
CA SER A 527 29.75 -26.04 -21.84
C SER A 527 29.43 -25.68 -20.39
N LYS A 528 30.15 -24.67 -19.87
CA LYS A 528 29.66 -23.80 -18.79
C LYS A 528 28.54 -22.94 -19.36
N VAL A 529 27.37 -22.95 -18.73
CA VAL A 529 26.27 -22.02 -19.03
C VAL A 529 26.72 -20.61 -18.65
N SER A 530 27.03 -19.80 -19.66
CA SER A 530 27.38 -18.37 -19.55
C SER A 530 26.10 -17.54 -19.64
N THR A 531 25.79 -16.76 -18.61
CA THR A 531 24.76 -15.71 -18.65
C THR A 531 25.24 -14.56 -19.55
N THR A 532 24.56 -14.34 -20.67
CA THR A 532 24.82 -13.20 -21.58
C THR A 532 24.39 -11.88 -20.93
N ILE A 533 25.28 -10.89 -20.86
CA ILE A 533 25.03 -9.58 -20.23
C ILE A 533 24.74 -8.52 -21.30
N ASN A 534 23.55 -7.91 -21.28
CA ASN A 534 23.19 -6.84 -22.21
C ASN A 534 23.80 -5.49 -21.77
N ILE A 535 24.67 -4.89 -22.58
CA ILE A 535 25.40 -3.66 -22.28
C ILE A 535 24.48 -2.44 -22.14
N ASN A 536 23.32 -2.41 -22.78
CA ASN A 536 22.37 -1.30 -22.70
C ASN A 536 21.46 -1.36 -21.45
N THR A 537 21.26 -2.53 -20.86
CA THR A 537 20.38 -2.68 -19.68
C THR A 537 21.12 -3.09 -18.39
N ALA A 538 22.34 -3.61 -18.49
CA ALA A 538 23.13 -4.12 -17.36
C ALA A 538 23.39 -3.06 -16.27
N SER A 539 23.13 -3.40 -15.01
CA SER A 539 23.53 -2.63 -13.83
C SER A 539 25.05 -2.42 -13.74
N GLU A 540 25.51 -1.53 -12.85
CA GLU A 540 26.96 -1.29 -12.66
C GLU A 540 27.71 -2.57 -12.24
N ALA A 541 27.09 -3.43 -11.44
CA ALA A 541 27.63 -4.72 -11.02
C ALA A 541 27.70 -5.73 -12.18
N GLU A 542 26.68 -5.78 -13.04
CA GLU A 542 26.69 -6.64 -14.23
C GLU A 542 27.71 -6.15 -15.26
N LEU A 543 27.88 -4.83 -15.43
CA LEU A 543 28.94 -4.28 -16.26
C LEU A 543 30.34 -4.58 -15.71
N GLU A 544 30.51 -4.67 -14.38
CA GLU A 544 31.77 -5.10 -13.78
C GLU A 544 32.07 -6.58 -14.08
N ILE A 545 31.03 -7.43 -14.16
CA ILE A 545 31.16 -8.83 -14.57
C ILE A 545 31.45 -8.92 -16.08
N ALA A 546 30.72 -8.19 -16.91
CA ALA A 546 30.91 -8.12 -18.36
C ALA A 546 32.33 -7.65 -18.70
N PHE A 547 32.83 -6.65 -17.96
CA PHE A 547 34.16 -6.08 -18.12
C PHE A 547 35.25 -6.77 -17.28
N LYS A 548 34.94 -7.89 -16.63
CA LYS A 548 35.94 -8.63 -15.85
C LYS A 548 37.10 -9.07 -16.74
N GLY A 549 38.33 -8.73 -16.34
CA GLY A 549 39.54 -8.98 -17.12
C GLY A 549 39.88 -7.92 -18.18
N LEU A 550 39.02 -6.92 -18.34
CA LEU A 550 39.28 -5.70 -19.10
C LEU A 550 39.64 -4.61 -18.08
N ARG A 551 40.76 -3.91 -18.27
CA ARG A 551 41.21 -2.84 -17.34
C ARG A 551 40.38 -1.56 -17.49
N ILE A 552 39.05 -1.69 -17.48
CA ILE A 552 38.08 -0.60 -17.61
C ILE A 552 37.80 -0.05 -16.21
N ARG A 553 38.16 1.22 -16.00
CA ARG A 553 37.99 1.93 -14.73
C ARG A 553 36.51 2.25 -14.47
N ALA A 554 36.17 2.45 -13.19
CA ALA A 554 34.78 2.70 -12.75
C ALA A 554 34.17 3.98 -13.34
N ASP A 555 34.99 5.02 -13.58
CA ASP A 555 34.59 6.26 -14.24
C ASP A 555 34.05 6.03 -15.66
N LYS A 556 34.69 5.16 -16.45
CA LYS A 556 34.21 4.77 -17.78
C LYS A 556 32.93 3.94 -17.72
N ARG A 557 32.73 3.10 -16.70
CA ARG A 557 31.45 2.38 -16.49
C ARG A 557 30.31 3.33 -16.14
N LYS A 558 30.56 4.33 -15.29
CA LYS A 558 29.58 5.38 -14.98
C LYS A 558 29.26 6.24 -16.20
N LYS A 559 30.26 6.57 -17.02
CA LYS A 559 30.05 7.27 -18.30
C LYS A 559 29.16 6.44 -19.25
N LEU A 560 29.42 5.14 -19.38
CA LEU A 560 28.59 4.22 -20.16
C LEU A 560 27.13 4.27 -19.70
N ILE A 561 26.88 4.08 -18.40
CA ILE A 561 25.52 4.06 -17.81
C ILE A 561 24.78 5.38 -18.05
N ASN A 562 25.48 6.52 -18.00
CA ASN A 562 24.85 7.81 -18.24
C ASN A 562 24.57 8.06 -19.73
N ASN A 563 25.47 7.67 -20.64
CA ASN A 563 25.32 7.89 -22.07
C ASN A 563 24.16 7.08 -22.66
N ARG A 564 24.04 5.80 -22.27
CA ARG A 564 22.97 4.92 -22.76
C ARG A 564 21.55 5.26 -22.31
N LYS A 565 21.38 6.18 -21.35
CA LYS A 565 20.05 6.64 -20.90
C LYS A 565 19.32 7.43 -21.99
N ASN A 566 20.07 8.12 -22.83
CA ASN A 566 19.54 8.97 -23.89
C ASN A 566 19.75 8.37 -25.28
N ASP A 567 20.84 7.62 -25.50
CA ASP A 567 21.14 6.95 -26.77
C ASP A 567 21.78 5.57 -26.53
N PRO A 568 21.02 4.46 -26.63
CA PRO A 568 21.55 3.12 -26.47
C PRO A 568 22.58 2.77 -27.56
N TYR A 569 23.65 2.07 -27.19
CA TYR A 569 24.69 1.66 -28.13
C TYR A 569 24.16 0.60 -29.09
N ARG A 570 24.38 0.80 -30.38
CA ARG A 570 23.86 -0.11 -31.42
C ARG A 570 24.70 -1.38 -31.56
N ASP A 571 26.01 -1.23 -31.38
CA ASP A 571 26.99 -2.28 -31.55
C ASP A 571 28.26 -1.98 -30.75
N LEU A 572 29.25 -2.88 -30.86
CA LEU A 572 30.54 -2.72 -30.19
C LEU A 572 31.35 -1.54 -30.72
N ALA A 573 31.24 -1.21 -32.01
CA ALA A 573 31.99 -0.11 -32.61
C ALA A 573 31.52 1.23 -32.02
N ASP A 574 30.21 1.39 -31.86
CA ASP A 574 29.57 2.54 -31.22
C ASP A 574 30.04 2.72 -29.76
N LEU A 575 30.07 1.61 -28.99
CA LEU A 575 30.58 1.61 -27.61
C LEU A 575 32.07 1.96 -27.53
N VAL A 576 32.90 1.39 -28.40
CA VAL A 576 34.35 1.61 -28.43
C VAL A 576 34.67 3.06 -28.79
N PHE A 577 33.92 3.62 -29.75
CA PHE A 577 34.04 5.01 -30.18
C PHE A 577 33.72 5.98 -29.04
N ASP A 578 32.56 5.84 -28.40
CA ASP A 578 32.11 6.77 -27.36
C ASP A 578 32.94 6.69 -26.06
N LEU A 579 33.35 5.48 -25.66
CA LEU A 579 34.17 5.28 -24.47
C LEU A 579 35.67 5.37 -24.75
N LYS A 580 36.09 5.58 -26.00
CA LYS A 580 37.49 5.66 -26.44
C LYS A 580 38.30 4.49 -25.92
N PHE A 581 37.86 3.27 -26.22
CA PHE A 581 38.62 2.06 -25.91
C PHE A 581 39.78 1.88 -26.89
N ASN A 582 40.84 1.19 -26.46
CA ASN A 582 41.95 0.85 -27.33
C ASN A 582 41.71 -0.51 -28.01
N ASN A 583 42.46 -0.80 -29.08
CA ASN A 583 42.30 -2.01 -29.88
C ASN A 583 42.41 -3.31 -29.06
N SER A 584 43.14 -3.29 -27.93
CA SER A 584 43.25 -4.45 -27.03
C SER A 584 41.97 -4.71 -26.23
N ILE A 585 41.29 -3.65 -25.78
CA ILE A 585 40.00 -3.75 -25.08
C ILE A 585 38.91 -4.14 -26.08
N GLU A 586 38.90 -3.53 -27.27
CA GLU A 586 37.98 -3.85 -28.35
C GLU A 586 38.08 -5.33 -28.76
N ALA A 587 39.28 -5.85 -29.03
CA ALA A 587 39.46 -7.26 -29.40
C ALA A 587 38.95 -8.24 -28.33
N LYS A 588 39.11 -7.90 -27.04
CA LYS A 588 38.63 -8.73 -25.93
C LYS A 588 37.11 -8.61 -25.73
N LEU A 589 36.53 -7.44 -25.97
CA LEU A 589 35.07 -7.26 -25.97
C LEU A 589 34.44 -7.99 -27.14
N GLN A 590 35.07 -7.97 -28.32
CA GLN A 590 34.61 -8.73 -29.49
C GLN A 590 34.61 -10.23 -29.18
N GLN A 591 35.67 -10.77 -28.56
CA GLN A 591 35.68 -12.18 -28.12
C GLN A 591 34.56 -12.50 -27.13
N LYS A 592 34.20 -11.57 -26.24
CA LYS A 592 33.08 -11.75 -25.31
C LYS A 592 31.73 -11.70 -26.02
N LEU A 593 31.59 -10.84 -27.02
CA LEU A 593 30.39 -10.76 -27.87
C LEU A 593 30.23 -12.05 -28.69
N ASP A 594 31.32 -12.54 -29.31
CA ASP A 594 31.34 -13.76 -30.13
C ASP A 594 31.02 -15.01 -29.30
N LYS A 595 31.42 -15.03 -28.02
CA LYS A 595 31.10 -16.10 -27.06
C LYS A 595 29.70 -15.98 -26.44
N GLY A 596 28.94 -14.93 -26.78
CA GLY A 596 27.65 -14.65 -26.17
C GLY A 596 27.73 -14.34 -24.68
N GLU A 597 28.87 -13.85 -24.18
CA GLU A 597 29.02 -13.38 -22.80
C GLU A 597 28.42 -11.97 -22.63
N ILE A 598 28.38 -11.18 -23.71
CA ILE A 598 27.76 -9.84 -23.75
C ILE A 598 26.89 -9.69 -25.00
N CYS A 599 25.90 -8.80 -24.96
CA CYS A 599 25.11 -8.35 -26.12
C CYS A 599 24.74 -6.86 -26.00
N PHE A 600 24.19 -6.27 -27.06
CA PHE A 600 23.73 -4.87 -27.09
C PHE A 600 22.21 -4.80 -27.06
#